data_AF-A0A072PME5-F1
#
_entry.id   AF-A0A072PME5-F1
#
_cell.length_a   1.000
_cell.length_b   1.000
_cell.length_c   1.000
_cell.angle_alpha   90.00
_cell.angle_beta   90.00
_cell.angle_gamma   90.00
#
_symmetry.space_group_name_H-M   'P 1'
#
loop_
_entity.id
_entity.type
_entity.pdbx_description
1 polymer ?
#
loop_
_entity_poly.entity_id
_entity_poly.type
_entity_poly.pdbx_seq_one_letter_code
_entity_poly.pdbx_strand_id
1 'polypeptide(L)'
;MSSTSVRNRGQEPISRSESLKSNVGTATTRRYQTRSSNTEETTDSTPSITSLSTSFKASQKRKAVAITQVSKSEAGITDSPSENRKVVHSVKLPKTSTGKGRGTRITDKYIIFWGGVLSNWNLGSTFSGKRVIELLAPRLAEQEVEHPGLTTMSTRLLEHHNFVCGEQAMMAFKAWLFEKNQVLEQELAKLEMNGSDTNALFNAILGQSKPSKVSHPSLDEVVAKARKTYLCQILLSSSPRDQKTLGRKVPQFSPEVWDKSCVAIVVSASIARAECEENLKKLYLQAGDRKFVEGSPMDRIWGIGLKWDDPRAEAEENWRGRNLLGKCHDQAAVFLRGIDV
;
A
#
# COMPACT_ATOMS: atom_id res chain seq x y z
N MET A 1 -42.76 -35.24 64.00
CA MET A 1 -41.94 -36.46 64.24
C MET A 1 -40.75 -36.35 63.30
N SER A 2 -39.47 -36.25 63.67
CA SER A 2 -38.72 -36.66 64.87
C SER A 2 -37.41 -35.82 64.89
N SER A 3 -36.96 -35.28 66.02
CA SER A 3 -35.87 -35.80 66.89
C SER A 3 -34.54 -35.01 66.79
N THR A 4 -34.23 -34.31 67.89
CA THR A 4 -32.97 -34.40 68.68
C THR A 4 -31.61 -33.92 68.12
N SER A 5 -31.24 -32.69 68.56
CA SER A 5 -30.13 -32.38 69.49
C SER A 5 -28.64 -32.21 69.06
N VAL A 6 -28.04 -31.27 69.80
CA VAL A 6 -26.64 -31.04 70.25
C VAL A 6 -25.70 -30.12 69.45
N ARG A 7 -25.19 -29.16 70.24
CA ARG A 7 -24.20 -28.08 70.07
C ARG A 7 -22.77 -28.61 69.79
N ASN A 8 -21.93 -27.77 69.17
CA ASN A 8 -20.71 -27.31 69.85
C ASN A 8 -20.13 -25.99 69.26
N ARG A 9 -19.63 -25.12 70.14
CA ARG A 9 -18.85 -23.91 69.85
C ARG A 9 -17.36 -24.20 70.14
N GLY A 10 -16.46 -23.55 69.40
CA GLY A 10 -15.05 -23.40 69.77
C GLY A 10 -14.35 -22.37 68.87
N GLN A 11 -13.94 -21.23 69.45
CA GLN A 11 -12.99 -20.25 68.91
C GLN A 11 -11.56 -20.87 68.96
N GLU A 12 -10.60 -20.53 68.10
CA GLU A 12 -9.72 -19.33 68.18
C GLU A 12 -8.73 -19.24 66.98
N PRO A 13 -7.95 -18.14 66.83
CA PRO A 13 -7.45 -17.62 65.56
C PRO A 13 -5.95 -17.90 65.27
N ILE A 14 -5.54 -17.86 63.99
CA ILE A 14 -4.11 -17.92 63.61
C ILE A 14 -3.76 -16.93 62.47
N SER A 15 -2.96 -15.93 62.88
CA SER A 15 -1.87 -15.17 62.25
C SER A 15 -1.84 -14.79 60.75
N ARG A 16 -1.58 -13.49 60.55
CA ARG A 16 -0.83 -12.86 59.45
C ARG A 16 0.40 -13.66 59.00
N SER A 17 0.63 -13.70 57.70
CA SER A 17 1.98 -13.57 57.12
C SER A 17 1.94 -12.95 55.73
N GLU A 18 3.04 -12.30 55.39
CA GLU A 18 3.27 -11.34 54.32
C GLU A 18 3.32 -12.01 52.93
N SER A 19 2.92 -11.28 51.89
CA SER A 19 3.38 -11.58 50.52
C SER A 19 3.78 -10.29 49.79
N LEU A 20 5.09 -10.08 49.83
CA LEU A 20 5.97 -9.64 48.75
C LEU A 20 5.37 -8.80 47.61
N LYS A 21 5.69 -7.50 47.67
CA LYS A 21 5.79 -6.61 46.52
C LYS A 21 6.82 -7.19 45.54
N SER A 22 6.49 -7.27 44.25
CA SER A 22 7.48 -7.41 43.17
C SER A 22 7.26 -6.36 42.09
N ASN A 23 8.40 -5.91 41.57
CA ASN A 23 8.64 -4.67 40.87
C ASN A 23 7.90 -4.50 39.53
N VAL A 24 7.40 -3.28 39.32
CA VAL A 24 7.11 -2.71 38.01
C VAL A 24 8.44 -2.43 37.30
N GLY A 25 8.79 -3.30 36.35
CA GLY A 25 9.91 -3.09 35.43
C GLY A 25 9.42 -2.44 34.14
N THR A 26 9.87 -1.20 33.92
CA THR A 26 9.65 -0.40 32.71
C THR A 26 10.34 -1.03 31.49
N ALA A 27 9.55 -1.45 30.49
CA ALA A 27 10.08 -1.91 29.21
C ALA A 27 10.44 -0.70 28.34
N THR A 28 11.73 -0.34 28.36
CA THR A 28 12.35 0.68 27.52
C THR A 28 12.39 0.24 26.05
N THR A 29 11.87 1.12 25.19
CA THR A 29 11.93 1.10 23.72
C THR A 29 13.36 0.89 23.20
N ARG A 30 13.65 -0.25 22.56
CA ARG A 30 14.91 -0.43 21.81
C ARG A 30 14.83 0.32 20.47
N ARG A 31 15.63 1.39 20.39
CA ARG A 31 16.01 2.12 19.17
C ARG A 31 16.85 1.22 18.26
N TYR A 32 16.63 1.33 16.96
CA TYR A 32 17.62 0.97 15.95
C TYR A 32 18.79 1.96 16.05
N GLN A 33 19.98 1.47 16.41
CA GLN A 33 21.25 2.14 16.15
C GLN A 33 22.05 1.24 15.20
N THR A 34 22.31 1.75 14.00
CA THR A 34 23.26 1.17 13.05
C THR A 34 24.67 1.47 13.52
N ARG A 35 25.41 0.44 13.92
CA ARG A 35 26.85 0.55 14.20
C ARG A 35 27.60 0.42 12.88
N SER A 36 28.23 1.50 12.45
CA SER A 36 29.29 1.47 11.44
C SER A 36 30.52 0.80 12.05
N SER A 37 31.11 -0.15 11.34
CA SER A 37 32.44 -0.66 11.62
C SER A 37 33.30 -0.42 10.38
N ASN A 38 34.28 0.46 10.56
CA ASN A 38 35.47 0.59 9.72
C ASN A 38 36.18 -0.77 9.62
N THR A 39 36.67 -1.07 8.43
CA THR A 39 37.78 -2.00 8.20
C THR A 39 38.67 -1.41 7.13
N GLU A 40 39.96 -1.57 7.37
CA GLU A 40 41.11 -0.86 6.83
C GLU A 40 41.45 -1.17 5.38
N GLU A 41 42.16 -0.23 4.77
CA GLU A 41 42.91 -0.33 3.53
C GLU A 41 43.91 -1.49 3.55
N THR A 42 44.01 -2.20 2.43
CA THR A 42 45.28 -2.77 1.93
C THR A 42 45.18 -2.90 0.41
N THR A 43 46.35 -2.81 -0.20
CA THR A 43 46.64 -2.33 -1.56
C THR A 43 46.70 -3.42 -2.64
N ASP A 44 46.44 -2.95 -3.86
CA ASP A 44 47.15 -3.25 -5.11
C ASP A 44 46.66 -4.36 -6.08
N SER A 45 46.87 -4.03 -7.36
CA SER A 45 47.03 -4.88 -8.56
C SER A 45 45.80 -5.23 -9.41
N THR A 46 45.60 -4.43 -10.46
CA THR A 46 45.00 -4.79 -11.76
C THR A 46 45.69 -5.98 -12.43
N PRO A 47 44.99 -6.74 -13.29
CA PRO A 47 45.23 -6.52 -14.73
C PRO A 47 43.98 -6.61 -15.64
N SER A 48 44.11 -5.94 -16.78
CA SER A 48 43.21 -5.88 -17.93
C SER A 48 42.93 -7.22 -18.60
N ILE A 49 41.70 -7.43 -19.09
CA ILE A 49 41.42 -8.29 -20.26
C ILE A 49 40.40 -7.61 -21.18
N THR A 50 40.75 -7.68 -22.45
CA THR A 50 40.20 -7.07 -23.66
C THR A 50 38.96 -7.83 -24.19
N SER A 51 38.06 -7.06 -24.82
CA SER A 51 37.11 -7.40 -25.89
C SER A 51 36.15 -8.60 -25.75
N LEU A 52 34.86 -8.33 -25.96
CA LEU A 52 34.12 -8.93 -27.08
C LEU A 52 32.86 -8.11 -27.38
N SER A 53 32.85 -7.53 -28.58
CA SER A 53 31.69 -6.94 -29.23
C SER A 53 30.72 -8.03 -29.67
N THR A 54 29.42 -7.85 -29.41
CA THR A 54 28.40 -8.29 -30.36
C THR A 54 27.17 -7.41 -30.27
N SER A 55 26.95 -6.74 -31.39
CA SER A 55 25.81 -5.96 -31.83
C SER A 55 24.44 -6.66 -31.67
N PHE A 56 23.46 -5.92 -31.15
CA PHE A 56 22.05 -6.09 -31.54
C PHE A 56 21.46 -4.72 -31.90
N LYS A 57 21.30 -4.48 -33.21
CA LYS A 57 20.48 -3.39 -33.75
C LYS A 57 19.03 -3.87 -33.76
N ALA A 58 18.16 -3.24 -32.98
CA ALA A 58 16.71 -3.37 -33.14
C ALA A 58 16.16 -2.07 -33.74
N SER A 59 15.70 -2.20 -34.98
CA SER A 59 15.03 -1.19 -35.78
C SER A 59 13.60 -0.99 -35.26
N GLN A 60 13.21 0.23 -34.91
CA GLN A 60 11.81 0.60 -34.75
C GLN A 60 11.43 1.71 -35.74
N LYS A 61 10.66 1.31 -36.75
CA LYS A 61 9.96 2.18 -37.70
C LYS A 61 8.86 2.94 -36.95
N ARG A 62 8.96 4.26 -36.90
CA ARG A 62 7.85 5.16 -36.52
C ARG A 62 6.82 5.15 -37.65
N LYS A 63 5.56 4.80 -37.35
CA LYS A 63 4.42 5.09 -38.23
C LYS A 63 3.90 6.50 -37.90
N ALA A 64 4.07 7.42 -38.85
CA ALA A 64 3.42 8.73 -38.83
C ALA A 64 1.94 8.58 -39.22
N VAL A 65 1.05 9.21 -38.46
CA VAL A 65 -0.37 9.35 -38.80
C VAL A 65 -0.53 10.61 -39.66
N ALA A 66 -1.18 10.46 -40.80
CA ALA A 66 -1.44 11.51 -41.77
C ALA A 66 -2.45 12.53 -41.22
N ILE A 67 -2.11 13.81 -41.30
CA ILE A 67 -3.01 14.95 -41.09
C ILE A 67 -3.43 15.45 -42.47
N THR A 68 -4.70 15.30 -42.80
CA THR A 68 -5.32 15.83 -44.00
C THR A 68 -5.49 17.35 -43.87
N GLN A 69 -4.87 18.10 -44.78
CA GLN A 69 -5.10 19.53 -44.95
C GLN A 69 -6.50 19.79 -45.51
N VAL A 70 -7.21 20.76 -44.92
CA VAL A 70 -8.36 21.42 -45.57
C VAL A 70 -8.06 22.92 -45.62
N SER A 71 -8.30 23.46 -46.81
CA SER A 71 -7.97 24.77 -47.35
C SER A 71 -8.69 25.96 -46.72
N LYS A 72 -8.00 27.11 -46.74
CA LYS A 72 -8.47 28.46 -46.41
C LYS A 72 -9.65 28.93 -47.27
N SER A 73 -10.54 29.71 -46.66
CA SER A 73 -11.24 30.82 -47.32
C SER A 73 -11.26 32.02 -46.37
N GLU A 74 -10.68 33.14 -46.81
CA GLU A 74 -10.69 34.43 -46.14
C GLU A 74 -11.99 35.20 -46.43
N ALA A 75 -12.56 35.84 -45.41
CA ALA A 75 -13.28 37.11 -45.53
C ALA A 75 -13.21 37.79 -44.16
N GLY A 76 -12.55 38.95 -44.10
CA GLY A 76 -12.31 39.70 -42.86
C GLY A 76 -13.54 40.47 -42.36
N ILE A 77 -13.45 40.98 -41.13
CA ILE A 77 -13.93 42.30 -40.66
C ILE A 77 -13.45 42.51 -39.20
N THR A 78 -12.59 43.52 -39.05
CA THR A 78 -12.34 44.48 -37.96
C THR A 78 -12.10 44.08 -36.49
N ASP A 79 -11.12 44.80 -35.94
CA ASP A 79 -10.43 44.79 -34.66
C ASP A 79 -11.23 45.38 -33.47
N SER A 80 -11.08 44.79 -32.26
CA SER A 80 -10.99 45.45 -30.94
C SER A 80 -10.93 44.40 -29.79
N PRO A 81 -10.05 44.55 -28.77
CA PRO A 81 -9.84 43.53 -27.75
C PRO A 81 -10.74 43.73 -26.52
N SER A 82 -11.65 42.79 -26.25
CA SER A 82 -12.36 42.71 -24.97
C SER A 82 -11.76 41.64 -24.07
N GLU A 83 -11.27 42.05 -22.91
CA GLU A 83 -10.74 41.23 -21.83
C GLU A 83 -11.68 40.04 -21.50
N ASN A 84 -11.24 38.82 -21.83
CA ASN A 84 -11.89 37.62 -21.33
C ASN A 84 -11.38 37.31 -19.93
N ARG A 85 -12.07 37.91 -18.95
CA ARG A 85 -11.95 37.60 -17.51
C ARG A 85 -12.19 36.09 -17.33
N LYS A 86 -11.14 35.33 -17.04
CA LYS A 86 -11.24 33.92 -16.66
C LYS A 86 -12.26 33.80 -15.52
N VAL A 87 -13.38 33.15 -15.80
CA VAL A 87 -14.33 32.71 -14.78
C VAL A 87 -13.65 31.60 -13.99
N VAL A 88 -12.97 31.98 -12.91
CA VAL A 88 -12.51 31.04 -11.89
C VAL A 88 -13.76 30.51 -11.22
N HIS A 89 -14.21 29.31 -11.61
CA HIS A 89 -15.17 28.58 -10.80
C HIS A 89 -14.54 28.37 -9.42
N SER A 90 -15.06 29.06 -8.42
CA SER A 90 -14.71 28.88 -7.01
C SER A 90 -15.20 27.50 -6.58
N VAL A 91 -14.36 26.48 -6.83
CA VAL A 91 -14.59 25.13 -6.34
C VAL A 91 -14.68 25.21 -4.82
N LYS A 92 -15.85 24.89 -4.25
CA LYS A 92 -16.05 24.81 -2.80
C LYS A 92 -14.99 23.88 -2.22
N LEU A 93 -14.11 24.45 -1.38
CA LEU A 93 -13.02 23.78 -0.71
C LEU A 93 -13.55 22.60 0.14
N PRO A 94 -12.81 21.49 0.23
CA PRO A 94 -13.09 20.48 1.24
C PRO A 94 -12.99 21.14 2.62
N LYS A 95 -13.94 20.84 3.52
CA LYS A 95 -13.93 21.41 4.87
C LYS A 95 -12.83 20.76 5.70
N THR A 96 -12.10 21.56 6.48
CA THR A 96 -11.20 21.06 7.52
C THR A 96 -11.98 20.14 8.47
N SER A 97 -11.49 18.92 8.66
CA SER A 97 -12.05 17.98 9.64
C SER A 97 -11.19 18.01 10.90
N THR A 98 -11.74 18.52 11.99
CA THR A 98 -11.05 18.63 13.28
C THR A 98 -11.57 17.55 14.22
N GLY A 99 -10.86 16.42 14.29
CA GLY A 99 -11.04 15.41 15.34
C GLY A 99 -9.97 15.53 16.42
N LYS A 100 -10.27 15.15 17.68
CA LYS A 100 -9.23 14.95 18.70
C LYS A 100 -8.29 13.85 18.20
N GLY A 101 -7.02 14.20 17.96
CA GLY A 101 -5.99 13.27 17.51
C GLY A 101 -5.78 13.28 16.00
N ARG A 102 -6.76 12.81 15.21
CA ARG A 102 -6.66 12.65 13.74
C ARG A 102 -7.51 13.69 13.00
N GLY A 103 -7.08 14.13 11.82
CA GLY A 103 -7.78 15.15 11.06
C GLY A 103 -7.13 15.54 9.75
N THR A 104 -7.73 16.53 9.08
CA THR A 104 -7.22 17.12 7.83
C THR A 104 -7.28 18.63 7.92
N ARG A 105 -6.13 19.27 7.75
CA ARG A 105 -5.92 20.72 7.69
C ARG A 105 -5.58 21.12 6.26
N ILE A 106 -6.36 22.02 5.70
CA ILE A 106 -6.19 22.50 4.32
C ILE A 106 -5.75 23.95 4.38
N THR A 107 -4.67 24.25 3.68
CA THR A 107 -4.06 25.58 3.56
C THR A 107 -4.02 25.97 2.08
N ASP A 108 -3.44 27.12 1.76
CA ASP A 108 -3.27 27.54 0.36
C ASP A 108 -2.33 26.61 -0.41
N LYS A 109 -1.35 26.00 0.29
CA LYS A 109 -0.31 25.15 -0.32
C LYS A 109 -0.50 23.66 -0.08
N TYR A 110 -1.12 23.27 1.03
CA TYR A 110 -1.10 21.88 1.49
C TYR A 110 -2.46 21.34 1.91
N ILE A 111 -2.65 20.05 1.67
CA ILE A 111 -3.65 19.21 2.33
C ILE A 111 -2.89 18.32 3.31
N ILE A 112 -2.84 18.74 4.57
CA ILE A 112 -2.10 18.07 5.64
C ILE A 112 -3.05 17.16 6.40
N PHE A 113 -2.78 15.86 6.44
CA PHE A 113 -3.68 14.86 6.99
C PHE A 113 -2.97 13.90 7.94
N TRP A 114 -3.74 13.36 8.89
CA TRP A 114 -3.36 12.19 9.67
C TRP A 114 -4.61 11.38 9.94
N GLY A 115 -4.80 10.26 9.23
CA GLY A 115 -6.05 9.49 9.24
C GLY A 115 -7.02 9.89 8.11
N GLY A 116 -8.28 9.47 8.25
CA GLY A 116 -9.33 9.73 7.27
C GLY A 116 -9.08 9.07 5.91
N VAL A 117 -9.83 9.49 4.88
CA VAL A 117 -9.85 8.88 3.54
C VAL A 117 -8.48 8.80 2.86
N LEU A 118 -7.56 9.73 3.17
CA LEU A 118 -6.21 9.72 2.63
C LEU A 118 -5.33 8.66 3.30
N SER A 119 -5.54 8.34 4.57
CA SER A 119 -4.70 7.36 5.27
C SER A 119 -4.72 5.99 4.61
N ASN A 120 -3.55 5.36 4.55
CA ASN A 120 -3.42 3.99 4.08
C ASN A 120 -4.13 2.99 5.02
N TRP A 121 -4.44 3.40 6.26
CA TRP A 121 -5.15 2.58 7.26
C TRP A 121 -6.67 2.81 7.26
N ASN A 122 -7.17 3.66 6.36
CA ASN A 122 -8.60 3.89 6.22
C ASN A 122 -9.27 2.66 5.60
N LEU A 123 -10.32 2.18 6.28
CA LEU A 123 -11.24 1.21 5.73
C LEU A 123 -12.30 1.98 4.93
N GLY A 124 -12.49 1.61 3.67
CA GLY A 124 -13.40 2.31 2.75
C GLY A 124 -14.13 1.36 1.81
N SER A 125 -14.56 1.90 0.67
CA SER A 125 -15.10 1.10 -0.43
C SER A 125 -14.11 0.03 -0.87
N THR A 126 -14.63 -1.09 -1.34
CA THR A 126 -13.77 -2.11 -1.96
C THR A 126 -13.20 -1.60 -3.29
N PHE A 127 -11.97 -2.01 -3.60
CA PHE A 127 -11.33 -1.76 -4.89
C PHE A 127 -10.61 -3.01 -5.39
N SER A 128 -10.60 -3.20 -6.71
CA SER A 128 -10.16 -4.44 -7.35
C SER A 128 -8.64 -4.56 -7.38
N GLY A 129 -8.11 -5.71 -6.95
CA GLY A 129 -6.69 -6.03 -7.12
C GLY A 129 -6.26 -6.13 -8.58
N LYS A 130 -7.17 -6.54 -9.48
CA LYS A 130 -6.92 -6.52 -10.93
C LYS A 130 -6.60 -5.11 -11.42
N ARG A 131 -7.40 -4.13 -10.99
CA ARG A 131 -7.16 -2.72 -11.35
C ARG A 131 -5.83 -2.21 -10.83
N VAL A 132 -5.42 -2.65 -9.63
CA VAL A 132 -4.09 -2.31 -9.09
C VAL A 132 -2.98 -2.91 -9.96
N ILE A 133 -3.09 -4.16 -10.41
CA ILE A 133 -2.10 -4.81 -11.29
C ILE A 133 -1.99 -4.11 -12.64
N GLU A 134 -3.12 -3.76 -13.28
CA GLU A 134 -3.15 -3.04 -14.55
C GLU A 134 -2.38 -1.71 -14.50
N LEU A 135 -2.48 -1.01 -13.36
CA LEU A 135 -1.76 0.24 -13.11
C LEU A 135 -0.31 -0.01 -12.70
N LEU A 136 -0.04 -1.06 -11.92
CA LEU A 136 1.25 -1.30 -11.30
C LEU A 136 2.27 -1.91 -12.27
N ALA A 137 1.88 -2.92 -13.06
CA ALA A 137 2.83 -3.68 -13.88
C ALA A 137 3.62 -2.78 -14.88
N PRO A 138 2.99 -1.84 -15.62
CA PRO A 138 3.74 -0.93 -16.47
C PRO A 138 4.73 -0.03 -15.69
N ARG A 139 4.34 0.42 -14.49
CA ARG A 139 5.19 1.25 -13.62
C ARG A 139 6.41 0.48 -13.09
N LEU A 140 6.23 -0.80 -12.75
CA LEU A 140 7.35 -1.65 -12.33
C LEU A 140 8.30 -1.94 -13.50
N ALA A 141 7.75 -2.19 -14.70
CA ALA A 141 8.55 -2.38 -15.90
C ALA A 141 9.39 -1.14 -16.26
N GLU A 142 8.82 0.06 -16.16
CA GLU A 142 9.54 1.32 -16.36
C GLU A 142 10.69 1.53 -15.37
N GLN A 143 10.54 1.04 -14.14
CA GLN A 143 11.57 1.10 -13.09
C GLN A 143 12.51 -0.11 -13.10
N GLU A 144 12.42 -0.97 -14.12
CA GLU A 144 13.20 -2.21 -14.26
C GLU A 144 13.10 -3.13 -13.02
N VAL A 145 11.95 -3.12 -12.34
CA VAL A 145 11.69 -3.99 -11.20
C VAL A 145 11.12 -5.31 -11.70
N GLU A 146 11.89 -6.38 -11.53
CA GLU A 146 11.41 -7.74 -11.78
C GLU A 146 10.21 -8.06 -10.88
N HIS A 147 9.15 -8.62 -11.45
CA HIS A 147 7.95 -9.00 -10.74
C HIS A 147 7.35 -10.29 -11.31
N PRO A 148 6.49 -11.01 -10.56
CA PRO A 148 5.80 -12.19 -11.09
C PRO A 148 5.03 -11.87 -12.37
N GLY A 149 5.04 -12.80 -13.33
CA GLY A 149 4.34 -12.64 -14.60
C GLY A 149 2.81 -12.57 -14.44
N LEU A 150 2.12 -11.90 -15.35
CA LEU A 150 0.67 -11.65 -15.24
C LEU A 150 -0.21 -12.91 -15.22
N THR A 151 0.30 -14.03 -15.73
CA THR A 151 -0.39 -15.32 -15.76
C THR A 151 -0.12 -16.20 -14.54
N THR A 152 0.81 -15.79 -13.66
CA THR A 152 1.15 -16.54 -12.44
C THR A 152 -0.04 -16.62 -11.49
N MET A 153 -0.10 -17.69 -10.71
CA MET A 153 -1.23 -17.95 -9.83
C MET A 153 -1.34 -16.92 -8.69
N SER A 154 -0.20 -16.49 -8.15
CA SER A 154 -0.14 -15.40 -7.18
C SER A 154 -0.69 -14.08 -7.74
N THR A 155 -0.44 -13.80 -9.02
CA THR A 155 -1.02 -12.62 -9.70
C THR A 155 -2.52 -12.79 -9.89
N ARG A 156 -2.98 -13.94 -10.42
CA ARG A 156 -4.41 -14.21 -10.60
C ARG A 156 -5.21 -14.21 -9.28
N LEU A 157 -4.59 -14.66 -8.19
CA LEU A 157 -5.19 -14.59 -6.84
C LEU A 157 -5.38 -13.13 -6.39
N LEU A 158 -4.40 -12.26 -6.65
CA LEU A 158 -4.53 -10.83 -6.39
C LEU A 158 -5.60 -10.18 -7.27
N GLU A 159 -5.68 -10.55 -8.55
CA GLU A 159 -6.71 -10.05 -9.47
C GLU A 159 -8.13 -10.41 -8.99
N HIS A 160 -8.28 -11.61 -8.43
CA HIS A 160 -9.54 -12.12 -7.87
C HIS A 160 -9.94 -11.44 -6.55
N HIS A 161 -8.98 -10.84 -5.83
CA HIS A 161 -9.22 -10.23 -4.52
C HIS A 161 -9.67 -8.76 -4.64
N ASN A 162 -10.60 -8.38 -3.76
CA ASN A 162 -11.00 -6.99 -3.56
C ASN A 162 -10.45 -6.48 -2.22
N PHE A 163 -9.71 -5.39 -2.27
CA PHE A 163 -9.12 -4.74 -1.10
C PHE A 163 -10.10 -3.76 -0.48
N VAL A 164 -10.09 -3.64 0.85
CA VAL A 164 -10.86 -2.64 1.61
C VAL A 164 -9.98 -1.54 2.21
N CYS A 165 -8.66 -1.72 2.14
CA CYS A 165 -7.67 -0.91 2.83
C CYS A 165 -6.38 -0.84 2.01
N GLY A 166 -5.77 0.34 1.96
CA GLY A 166 -4.51 0.54 1.26
C GLY A 166 -3.33 -0.21 1.90
N GLU A 167 -3.32 -0.37 3.22
CA GLU A 167 -2.29 -1.16 3.93
C GLU A 167 -2.35 -2.63 3.52
N GLN A 168 -3.55 -3.20 3.34
CA GLN A 168 -3.70 -4.57 2.86
C GLN A 168 -3.11 -4.73 1.47
N ALA A 169 -3.47 -3.83 0.55
CA ALA A 169 -2.93 -3.83 -0.81
C ALA A 169 -1.41 -3.70 -0.79
N MET A 170 -0.87 -2.69 -0.11
CA MET A 170 0.57 -2.45 -0.03
C MET A 170 1.35 -3.67 0.50
N MET A 171 0.86 -4.32 1.56
CA MET A 171 1.53 -5.50 2.12
C MET A 171 1.32 -6.76 1.25
N ALA A 172 0.17 -6.91 0.60
CA ALA A 172 -0.08 -8.03 -0.31
C ALA A 172 0.81 -7.94 -1.56
N PHE A 173 0.94 -6.76 -2.16
CA PHE A 173 1.86 -6.54 -3.29
C PHE A 173 3.33 -6.66 -2.89
N LYS A 174 3.68 -6.34 -1.63
CA LYS A 174 4.99 -6.67 -1.07
C LYS A 174 5.22 -8.18 -1.02
N ALA A 175 4.27 -8.96 -0.51
CA ALA A 175 4.38 -10.41 -0.47
C ALA A 175 4.45 -11.01 -1.88
N TRP A 176 3.63 -10.52 -2.81
CA TRP A 176 3.67 -10.89 -4.22
C TRP A 176 5.06 -10.68 -4.84
N LEU A 177 5.72 -9.56 -4.56
CA LEU A 177 7.03 -9.24 -5.11
C LEU A 177 8.16 -10.12 -4.55
N PHE A 178 8.13 -10.44 -3.26
CA PHE A 178 9.29 -11.05 -2.57
C PHE A 178 9.11 -12.51 -2.17
N GLU A 179 7.89 -12.99 -1.94
CA GLU A 179 7.67 -14.34 -1.42
C GLU A 179 7.97 -15.44 -2.45
N LYS A 180 8.10 -15.08 -3.74
CA LYS A 180 8.22 -15.99 -4.91
C LYS A 180 7.04 -16.98 -5.09
N ASN A 181 6.17 -17.13 -4.09
CA ASN A 181 4.91 -17.84 -4.11
C ASN A 181 4.99 -19.29 -4.64
N GLN A 182 6.10 -19.99 -4.40
CA GLN A 182 6.35 -21.34 -4.93
C GLN A 182 5.21 -22.33 -4.63
N VAL A 183 4.60 -22.26 -3.45
CA VAL A 183 3.46 -23.11 -3.10
C VAL A 183 2.28 -22.85 -4.02
N LEU A 184 1.93 -21.57 -4.26
CA LEU A 184 0.86 -21.22 -5.16
C LEU A 184 1.22 -21.65 -6.58
N GLU A 185 2.42 -21.35 -7.07
CA GLU A 185 2.78 -21.69 -8.44
C GLU A 185 2.89 -23.21 -8.68
N GLN A 186 3.51 -23.96 -7.78
CA GLN A 186 3.77 -25.39 -7.96
C GLN A 186 2.55 -26.26 -7.66
N GLU A 187 1.81 -25.99 -6.59
CA GLU A 187 0.68 -26.84 -6.21
C GLU A 187 -0.54 -26.57 -7.09
N LEU A 188 -0.74 -25.33 -7.56
CA LEU A 188 -1.84 -24.97 -8.45
C LEU A 188 -1.56 -25.37 -9.91
N ALA A 189 -0.30 -25.28 -10.38
CA ALA A 189 0.05 -25.73 -11.74
C ALA A 189 -0.22 -27.23 -11.95
N LYS A 190 -0.18 -28.04 -10.88
CA LYS A 190 -0.46 -29.48 -10.92
C LYS A 190 -1.93 -29.82 -11.12
N LEU A 191 -2.85 -28.89 -10.87
CA LEU A 191 -4.28 -29.20 -10.81
C LEU A 191 -5.01 -29.18 -12.16
N GLU A 192 -4.32 -28.94 -13.30
CA GLU A 192 -4.90 -28.86 -14.67
C GLU A 192 -6.32 -28.24 -14.70
N MET A 193 -6.47 -27.06 -14.10
CA MET A 193 -7.79 -26.47 -13.83
C MET A 193 -8.25 -25.57 -14.98
N ASN A 194 -9.52 -25.67 -15.35
CA ASN A 194 -10.17 -24.64 -16.17
C ASN A 194 -10.41 -23.34 -15.37
N GLY A 195 -10.86 -22.28 -16.03
CA GLY A 195 -11.07 -20.97 -15.40
C GLY A 195 -12.10 -20.96 -14.26
N SER A 196 -13.15 -21.78 -14.34
CA SER A 196 -14.19 -21.88 -13.29
C SER A 196 -13.64 -22.53 -12.02
N ASP A 197 -12.85 -23.59 -12.19
CA ASP A 197 -12.24 -24.33 -11.09
C ASP A 197 -11.20 -23.47 -10.35
N THR A 198 -10.46 -22.64 -11.09
CA THR A 198 -9.50 -21.68 -10.51
C THR A 198 -10.18 -20.69 -9.56
N ASN A 199 -11.32 -20.12 -9.97
CA ASN A 199 -12.07 -19.16 -9.14
C ASN A 199 -12.64 -19.82 -7.88
N ALA A 200 -13.15 -21.05 -8.00
CA ALA A 200 -13.63 -21.81 -6.84
C ALA A 200 -12.51 -22.07 -5.83
N LEU A 201 -11.31 -22.37 -6.31
CA LEU A 201 -10.13 -22.55 -5.47
C LEU A 201 -9.69 -21.24 -4.80
N PHE A 202 -9.66 -20.11 -5.52
CA PHE A 202 -9.37 -18.82 -4.90
C PHE A 202 -10.39 -18.45 -3.84
N ASN A 203 -11.69 -18.67 -4.09
CA ASN A 203 -12.72 -18.50 -3.07
C ASN A 203 -12.47 -19.39 -1.84
N ALA A 204 -12.04 -20.63 -2.04
CA ALA A 204 -11.68 -21.52 -0.94
C ALA A 204 -10.44 -21.02 -0.18
N ILE A 205 -9.37 -20.62 -0.86
CA ILE A 205 -8.15 -20.05 -0.25
C ILE A 205 -8.51 -18.82 0.60
N LEU A 206 -9.31 -17.91 0.05
CA LEU A 206 -9.73 -16.65 0.68
C LEU A 206 -10.87 -16.83 1.70
N GLY A 207 -11.31 -18.06 1.97
CA GLY A 207 -12.32 -18.36 3.00
C GLY A 207 -13.74 -17.93 2.64
N GLN A 208 -14.00 -17.66 1.36
CA GLN A 208 -15.30 -17.23 0.82
C GLN A 208 -16.23 -18.41 0.49
N SER A 209 -15.68 -19.62 0.32
CA SER A 209 -16.46 -20.84 0.09
C SER A 209 -15.84 -22.06 0.75
N LYS A 210 -16.66 -23.10 0.97
CA LYS A 210 -16.14 -24.43 1.30
C LYS A 210 -15.44 -25.04 0.06
N PRO A 211 -14.36 -25.82 0.23
CA PRO A 211 -13.62 -26.43 -0.89
C PRO A 211 -14.44 -27.43 -1.73
N SER A 212 -15.59 -27.87 -1.23
CA SER A 212 -16.33 -29.08 -1.64
C SER A 212 -16.91 -29.11 -3.06
N LYS A 213 -16.76 -28.07 -3.90
CA LYS A 213 -17.30 -28.08 -5.28
C LYS A 213 -16.31 -28.59 -6.33
N VAL A 214 -15.02 -28.65 -6.01
CA VAL A 214 -14.00 -29.17 -6.93
C VAL A 214 -13.58 -30.54 -6.41
N SER A 215 -13.90 -31.59 -7.17
CA SER A 215 -13.59 -32.98 -6.87
C SER A 215 -12.10 -33.26 -7.07
N HIS A 216 -11.26 -32.78 -6.15
CA HIS A 216 -9.84 -33.14 -6.09
C HIS A 216 -9.43 -33.53 -4.66
N PRO A 217 -8.95 -34.76 -4.41
CA PRO A 217 -8.66 -35.26 -3.05
C PRO A 217 -7.54 -34.51 -2.33
N SER A 218 -6.72 -33.71 -3.03
CA SER A 218 -5.70 -32.84 -2.42
C SER A 218 -6.12 -31.38 -2.24
N LEU A 219 -7.36 -30.99 -2.57
CA LEU A 219 -7.76 -29.57 -2.58
C LEU A 219 -7.66 -28.93 -1.20
N ASP A 220 -8.13 -29.63 -0.16
CA ASP A 220 -8.03 -29.16 1.23
C ASP A 220 -6.58 -28.98 1.66
N GLU A 221 -5.69 -29.88 1.22
CA GLU A 221 -4.26 -29.79 1.48
C GLU A 221 -3.63 -28.60 0.75
N VAL A 222 -3.97 -28.39 -0.52
CA VAL A 222 -3.49 -27.24 -1.31
C VAL A 222 -3.97 -25.93 -0.69
N VAL A 223 -5.25 -25.83 -0.31
CA VAL A 223 -5.80 -24.67 0.40
C VAL A 223 -5.06 -24.44 1.71
N ALA A 224 -4.83 -25.50 2.50
CA ALA A 224 -4.12 -25.40 3.77
C ALA A 224 -2.66 -24.96 3.59
N LYS A 225 -1.97 -25.43 2.54
CA LYS A 225 -0.61 -24.99 2.19
C LYS A 225 -0.61 -23.53 1.71
N ALA A 226 -1.51 -23.17 0.80
CA ALA A 226 -1.62 -21.81 0.26
C ALA A 226 -1.85 -20.79 1.38
N ARG A 227 -2.75 -21.08 2.33
CA ARG A 227 -3.04 -20.21 3.48
C ARG A 227 -1.86 -20.00 4.43
N LYS A 228 -0.79 -20.80 4.34
CA LYS A 228 0.46 -20.57 5.09
C LYS A 228 1.37 -19.54 4.43
N THR A 229 1.15 -19.18 3.16
CA THR A 229 1.90 -18.09 2.51
C THR A 229 1.56 -16.74 3.15
N TYR A 230 2.53 -15.83 3.20
CA TYR A 230 2.32 -14.47 3.70
C TYR A 230 1.32 -13.71 2.84
N LEU A 231 1.35 -13.89 1.51
CA LEU A 231 0.36 -13.33 0.60
C LEU A 231 -1.06 -13.70 1.06
N CYS A 232 -1.36 -15.00 1.22
CA CYS A 232 -2.70 -15.43 1.64
C CYS A 232 -3.03 -14.96 3.06
N GLN A 233 -2.09 -15.02 4.01
CA GLN A 233 -2.31 -14.53 5.38
C GLN A 233 -2.67 -13.04 5.40
N ILE A 234 -2.05 -12.22 4.55
CA ILE A 234 -2.35 -10.78 4.43
C ILE A 234 -3.73 -10.57 3.80
N LEU A 235 -4.05 -11.30 2.72
CA LEU A 235 -5.36 -11.21 2.06
C LEU A 235 -6.52 -11.65 2.98
N LEU A 236 -6.28 -12.61 3.86
CA LEU A 236 -7.24 -13.08 4.87
C LEU A 236 -7.35 -12.16 6.09
N SER A 237 -6.36 -11.31 6.34
CA SER A 237 -6.35 -10.41 7.50
C SER A 237 -7.23 -9.18 7.27
N SER A 238 -8.13 -8.88 8.21
CA SER A 238 -9.00 -7.69 8.17
C SER A 238 -8.44 -6.47 8.92
N SER A 239 -7.29 -6.62 9.59
CA SER A 239 -6.71 -5.59 10.46
C SER A 239 -5.46 -4.97 9.82
N PRO A 240 -5.43 -3.64 9.58
CA PRO A 240 -4.23 -2.96 9.04
C PRO A 240 -2.97 -3.20 9.88
N ARG A 241 -3.12 -3.33 11.19
CA ARG A 241 -2.01 -3.63 12.10
C ARG A 241 -1.42 -5.02 11.84
N ASP A 242 -2.28 -6.01 11.62
CA ASP A 242 -1.86 -7.39 11.41
C ASP A 242 -1.28 -7.56 10.00
N GLN A 243 -1.91 -6.95 8.99
CA GLN A 243 -1.38 -6.86 7.62
C GLN A 243 0.04 -6.28 7.62
N LYS A 244 0.27 -5.16 8.31
CA LYS A 244 1.60 -4.56 8.46
C LYS A 244 2.58 -5.49 9.19
N THR A 245 2.12 -6.20 10.21
CA THR A 245 2.94 -7.14 10.97
C THR A 245 3.35 -8.34 10.12
N LEU A 246 2.45 -8.87 9.30
CA LEU A 246 2.70 -9.94 8.34
C LEU A 246 3.64 -9.47 7.22
N GLY A 247 3.41 -8.28 6.67
CA GLY A 247 4.25 -7.69 5.63
C GLY A 247 5.70 -7.42 6.07
N ARG A 248 5.96 -7.30 7.37
CA ARG A 248 7.33 -7.23 7.93
C ARG A 248 8.05 -8.59 7.95
N LYS A 249 7.31 -9.68 7.84
CA LYS A 249 7.83 -11.06 7.89
C LYS A 249 7.95 -11.71 6.51
N VAL A 250 7.56 -11.00 5.44
CA VAL A 250 7.70 -11.48 4.06
C VAL A 250 9.15 -11.88 3.79
N PRO A 251 9.41 -13.12 3.35
CA PRO A 251 10.76 -13.63 3.15
C PRO A 251 11.39 -13.00 1.90
N GLN A 252 12.72 -13.11 1.79
CA GLN A 252 13.49 -12.65 0.60
C GLN A 252 13.28 -11.16 0.28
N PHE A 253 12.95 -10.37 1.30
CA PHE A 253 12.79 -8.93 1.18
C PHE A 253 14.10 -8.25 0.79
N SER A 254 14.08 -7.48 -0.29
CA SER A 254 15.17 -6.59 -0.68
C SER A 254 14.77 -5.13 -0.43
N PRO A 255 15.47 -4.40 0.47
CA PRO A 255 15.24 -2.98 0.68
C PRO A 255 15.41 -2.16 -0.60
N GLU A 256 16.40 -2.50 -1.43
CA GLU A 256 16.68 -1.78 -2.68
C GLU A 256 15.51 -1.89 -3.66
N VAL A 257 15.03 -3.11 -3.91
CA VAL A 257 13.87 -3.35 -4.78
C VAL A 257 12.62 -2.71 -4.20
N TRP A 258 12.47 -2.74 -2.87
CA TRP A 258 11.34 -2.10 -2.20
C TRP A 258 11.35 -0.58 -2.33
N ASP A 259 12.51 0.05 -2.17
CA ASP A 259 12.65 1.50 -2.32
C ASP A 259 12.31 1.95 -3.75
N LYS A 260 12.62 1.13 -4.77
CA LYS A 260 12.23 1.35 -6.17
C LYS A 260 10.74 1.13 -6.45
N SER A 261 10.10 0.17 -5.77
CA SER A 261 8.74 -0.28 -6.11
C SER A 261 7.61 0.27 -5.22
N CYS A 262 7.90 0.62 -3.97
CA CYS A 262 6.86 0.89 -2.97
C CYS A 262 5.96 2.08 -3.33
N VAL A 263 6.51 3.13 -3.95
CA VAL A 263 5.74 4.29 -4.42
C VAL A 263 4.79 3.87 -5.53
N ALA A 264 5.25 3.11 -6.54
CA ALA A 264 4.42 2.63 -7.63
C ALA A 264 3.24 1.77 -7.13
N ILE A 265 3.49 0.92 -6.13
CA ILE A 265 2.47 0.10 -5.46
C ILE A 265 1.40 0.98 -4.81
N VAL A 266 1.82 1.93 -3.96
CA VAL A 266 0.89 2.77 -3.20
C VAL A 266 0.13 3.74 -4.12
N VAL A 267 0.76 4.26 -5.16
CA VAL A 267 0.11 5.08 -6.19
C VAL A 267 -0.98 4.29 -6.91
N SER A 268 -0.65 3.08 -7.40
CA SER A 268 -1.59 2.23 -8.14
C SER A 268 -2.79 1.83 -7.28
N ALA A 269 -2.54 1.47 -6.01
CA ALA A 269 -3.60 1.19 -5.04
C ALA A 269 -4.44 2.44 -4.72
N SER A 270 -3.81 3.61 -4.60
CA SER A 270 -4.51 4.87 -4.32
C SER A 270 -5.41 5.33 -5.46
N ILE A 271 -4.98 5.13 -6.71
CA ILE A 271 -5.79 5.39 -7.91
C ILE A 271 -6.99 4.43 -7.94
N ALA A 272 -6.75 3.11 -7.86
CA ALA A 272 -7.82 2.12 -7.88
C ALA A 272 -8.85 2.34 -6.75
N ARG A 273 -8.38 2.69 -5.55
CA ARG A 273 -9.27 3.05 -4.43
C ARG A 273 -10.10 4.29 -4.73
N ALA A 274 -9.49 5.34 -5.26
CA ALA A 274 -10.19 6.58 -5.58
C ALA A 274 -11.18 6.44 -6.74
N GLU A 275 -10.97 5.52 -7.69
CA GLU A 275 -11.97 5.19 -8.71
C GLU A 275 -13.27 4.62 -8.11
N CYS A 276 -13.20 4.02 -6.91
CA CYS A 276 -14.34 3.40 -6.20
C CYS A 276 -14.83 4.18 -4.96
N GLU A 277 -14.03 5.13 -4.44
CA GLU A 277 -14.33 5.89 -3.23
C GLU A 277 -14.53 7.38 -3.54
N GLU A 278 -15.80 7.78 -3.69
CA GLU A 278 -16.19 9.12 -4.18
C GLU A 278 -15.59 10.28 -3.35
N ASN A 279 -15.46 10.11 -2.04
CA ASN A 279 -14.85 11.14 -1.18
C ASN A 279 -13.36 11.35 -1.50
N LEU A 280 -12.62 10.27 -1.78
CA LEU A 280 -11.21 10.35 -2.16
C LEU A 280 -11.06 10.97 -3.55
N LYS A 281 -11.89 10.50 -4.50
CA LYS A 281 -11.95 11.03 -5.86
C LYS A 281 -12.18 12.53 -5.87
N LYS A 282 -13.21 12.98 -5.16
CA LYS A 282 -13.56 14.38 -5.03
C LYS A 282 -12.42 15.19 -4.42
N LEU A 283 -11.77 14.68 -3.38
CA LEU A 283 -10.62 15.35 -2.77
C LEU A 283 -9.46 15.56 -3.76
N TYR A 284 -9.15 14.54 -4.57
CA TYR A 284 -8.13 14.66 -5.63
C TYR A 284 -8.51 15.66 -6.72
N LEU A 285 -9.76 15.63 -7.20
CA LEU A 285 -10.24 16.57 -8.22
C LEU A 285 -10.25 18.01 -7.71
N GLN A 286 -10.52 18.21 -6.41
CA GLN A 286 -10.62 19.53 -5.78
C GLN A 286 -9.30 20.06 -5.20
N ALA A 287 -8.23 19.25 -5.17
CA ALA A 287 -6.97 19.65 -4.54
C ALA A 287 -6.34 20.89 -5.19
N GLY A 288 -6.56 21.09 -6.50
CA GLY A 288 -5.88 22.13 -7.28
C GLY A 288 -4.38 21.92 -7.25
N ASP A 289 -3.63 22.99 -6.98
CA ASP A 289 -2.16 22.98 -6.90
C ASP A 289 -1.62 22.57 -5.52
N ARG A 290 -2.50 22.23 -4.57
CA ARG A 290 -2.08 21.84 -3.22
C ARG A 290 -1.39 20.49 -3.22
N LYS A 291 -0.31 20.38 -2.43
CA LYS A 291 0.39 19.11 -2.19
C LYS A 291 -0.19 18.36 -0.99
N PHE A 292 -0.20 17.04 -1.07
CA PHE A 292 -0.63 16.20 0.05
C PHE A 292 0.50 15.96 1.06
N VAL A 293 0.18 16.00 2.35
CA VAL A 293 1.18 15.89 3.43
C VAL A 293 0.67 14.99 4.55
N GLU A 294 1.32 13.83 4.76
CA GLU A 294 1.00 12.94 5.90
C GLU A 294 1.69 13.46 7.17
N GLY A 295 0.91 14.18 7.99
CA GLY A 295 1.28 14.79 9.26
C GLY A 295 1.32 13.80 10.43
N SER A 296 2.02 12.67 10.25
CA SER A 296 2.28 11.71 11.32
C SER A 296 3.57 12.08 12.09
N PRO A 297 3.51 12.27 13.42
CA PRO A 297 4.70 12.60 14.22
C PRO A 297 5.67 11.41 14.38
N MET A 298 5.16 10.19 14.18
CA MET A 298 5.91 8.95 14.40
C MET A 298 6.48 8.34 13.13
N ASP A 299 5.99 8.74 11.95
CA ASP A 299 6.41 8.19 10.66
C ASP A 299 7.28 9.21 9.92
N ARG A 300 8.53 8.82 9.64
CA ARG A 300 9.51 9.63 8.91
C ARG A 300 9.77 9.12 7.49
N ILE A 301 9.13 8.03 7.08
CA ILE A 301 9.24 7.50 5.72
C ILE A 301 8.00 7.94 4.94
N TRP A 302 6.82 7.53 5.40
CA TRP A 302 5.57 7.84 4.75
C TRP A 302 5.02 9.21 5.14
N GLY A 303 5.35 9.69 6.34
CA GLY A 303 4.99 11.01 6.84
C GLY A 303 6.16 11.98 6.99
N ILE A 304 5.85 13.17 7.50
CA ILE A 304 6.81 14.27 7.71
C ILE A 304 7.47 14.29 9.10
N GLY A 305 7.08 13.40 10.02
CA GLY A 305 7.60 13.40 11.40
C GLY A 305 7.16 14.60 12.24
N LEU A 306 6.09 15.29 11.83
CA LEU A 306 5.39 16.35 12.56
C LEU A 306 3.90 16.02 12.60
N LYS A 307 3.18 16.52 13.61
CA LYS A 307 1.73 16.32 13.72
C LYS A 307 0.99 17.18 12.68
N TRP A 308 -0.12 16.69 12.13
CA TRP A 308 -0.88 17.36 11.06
C TRP A 308 -1.38 18.78 11.43
N ASP A 309 -1.61 19.03 12.71
CA ASP A 309 -2.03 20.33 13.25
C ASP A 309 -0.87 21.18 13.79
N ASP A 310 0.38 20.71 13.66
CA ASP A 310 1.57 21.48 14.00
C ASP A 310 1.80 22.57 12.95
N PRO A 311 1.84 23.87 13.31
CA PRO A 311 2.06 24.95 12.35
C PRO A 311 3.34 24.79 11.53
N ARG A 312 4.38 24.16 12.08
CA ARG A 312 5.65 23.91 11.39
C ARG A 312 5.51 22.99 10.17
N ALA A 313 4.43 22.22 10.08
CA ALA A 313 4.17 21.32 8.96
C ALA A 313 3.96 22.05 7.62
N GLU A 314 3.68 23.35 7.62
CA GLU A 314 3.54 24.16 6.40
C GLU A 314 4.86 24.63 5.80
N ALA A 315 5.97 24.38 6.48
CA ALA A 315 7.32 24.73 6.05
C ALA A 315 8.12 23.43 5.85
N GLU A 316 8.43 23.09 4.60
CA GLU A 316 9.11 21.85 4.21
C GLU A 316 10.48 21.69 4.88
N GLU A 317 11.18 22.80 5.15
CA GLU A 317 12.45 22.83 5.87
C GLU A 317 12.36 22.31 7.31
N ASN A 318 11.15 22.27 7.91
CA ASN A 318 10.94 21.71 9.23
C ASN A 318 10.63 20.20 9.19
N TRP A 319 10.40 19.63 8.01
CA TRP A 319 10.03 18.23 7.87
C TRP A 319 11.21 17.34 8.28
N ARG A 320 10.88 16.29 9.01
CA ARG A 320 11.84 15.30 9.54
C ARG A 320 11.68 13.94 8.87
N GLY A 321 10.95 13.92 7.74
CA GLY A 321 10.55 12.71 7.03
C GLY A 321 10.31 12.96 5.55
N ARG A 322 10.16 11.87 4.80
CA ARG A 322 10.17 11.88 3.32
C ARG A 322 8.83 12.16 2.67
N ASN A 323 7.72 12.13 3.45
CA ASN A 323 6.35 12.31 2.99
C ASN A 323 5.98 11.43 1.78
N LEU A 324 6.40 10.15 1.76
CA LEU A 324 6.13 9.30 0.60
C LEU A 324 4.64 9.10 0.35
N LEU A 325 3.80 9.06 1.39
CA LEU A 325 2.35 8.89 1.22
C LEU A 325 1.73 10.13 0.55
N GLY A 326 2.13 11.33 0.98
CA GLY A 326 1.73 12.58 0.33
C GLY A 326 2.09 12.60 -1.15
N LYS A 327 3.34 12.24 -1.50
CA LYS A 327 3.78 12.12 -2.90
C LYS A 327 2.97 11.10 -3.71
N CYS A 328 2.55 10.00 -3.09
CA CYS A 328 1.68 9.03 -3.76
C CYS A 328 0.30 9.62 -4.07
N HIS A 329 -0.27 10.38 -3.13
CA HIS A 329 -1.53 11.08 -3.37
C HIS A 329 -1.40 12.16 -4.43
N ASP A 330 -0.28 12.89 -4.48
CA ASP A 330 -0.01 13.86 -5.54
C ASP A 330 -0.07 13.19 -6.93
N GLN A 331 0.65 12.07 -7.11
CA GLN A 331 0.66 11.32 -8.38
C GLN A 331 -0.71 10.73 -8.72
N ALA A 332 -1.42 10.17 -7.74
CA ALA A 332 -2.76 9.63 -7.95
C ALA A 332 -3.77 10.72 -8.35
N ALA A 333 -3.68 11.90 -7.74
CA ALA A 333 -4.53 13.03 -8.06
C ALA A 333 -4.27 13.59 -9.46
N VAL A 334 -3.00 13.65 -9.86
CA VAL A 334 -2.59 14.05 -11.20
C VAL A 334 -3.13 13.08 -12.25
N PHE A 335 -3.00 11.77 -12.03
CA PHE A 335 -3.57 10.75 -12.90
C PHE A 335 -5.09 10.91 -13.07
N LEU A 336 -5.84 11.08 -11.97
CA LEU A 336 -7.30 11.20 -12.01
C LEU A 336 -7.81 12.52 -12.60
N ARG A 337 -6.98 13.56 -12.63
CA ARG A 337 -7.30 14.81 -13.32
C ARG A 337 -7.01 14.75 -14.82
N GLY A 338 -6.39 13.67 -15.32
CA GLY A 338 -5.98 13.55 -16.71
C GLY A 338 -4.93 14.58 -17.11
N ILE A 339 -4.08 14.98 -16.16
CA ILE A 339 -2.97 15.90 -16.42
C ILE A 339 -1.78 15.03 -16.82
N ASP A 340 -1.32 15.16 -18.06
CA ASP A 340 -0.07 14.56 -18.52
C ASP A 340 1.10 15.15 -17.73
N VAL A 341 2.01 14.30 -17.24
CA VAL A 341 3.18 14.67 -16.43
C VAL A 341 4.46 14.39 -17.17
#